data_AF-A0A353D1X6-F1
#
_entry.id   AF-A0A353D1X6-F1
#
_cell.length_a   1.000
_cell.length_b   1.000
_cell.length_c   1.000
_cell.angle_alpha   90.00
_cell.angle_beta   90.00
_cell.angle_gamma   90.00
#
_symmetry.space_group_name_H-M   'P 1'
#
loop_
_entity.id
_entity.type
_entity.pdbx_description
1 polymer ?
#
loop_
_entity_poly.entity_id
_entity_poly.type
_entity_poly.pdbx_seq_one_letter_code
_entity_poly.pdbx_strand_id
1 'polypeptide(L)'
;MRSRVYGVLLCVISITLAACDQQKTVQQPEPVQVTEAAVEIPKYSAQAFFETTSYGLVGSTGHAFSSDGKALLISSDSTGVFNAWSLPVDGGDP
;
A
#
# COMPACT_ATOMS: atom_id res chain seq x y z
N MET A 1 9.68 61.33 17.91
CA MET A 1 8.95 60.27 18.65
C MET A 1 8.45 59.15 17.75
N ARG A 2 7.83 59.44 16.58
CA ARG A 2 7.35 58.42 15.63
C ARG A 2 8.41 57.43 15.10
N SER A 3 9.63 57.92 14.80
CA SER A 3 10.74 57.04 14.35
C SER A 3 11.23 56.05 15.44
N ARG A 4 11.16 56.43 16.72
CA ARG A 4 11.46 55.53 17.85
C ARG A 4 10.39 54.44 18.02
N VAL A 5 9.13 54.77 17.75
CA VAL A 5 8.02 53.79 17.78
C VAL A 5 8.16 52.78 16.63
N TYR A 6 8.56 53.20 15.44
CA TYR A 6 8.83 52.28 14.32
C TYR A 6 10.04 51.38 14.56
N GLY A 7 11.10 51.88 15.20
CA GLY A 7 12.27 51.07 15.58
C GLY A 7 11.94 49.99 16.62
N VAL A 8 11.07 50.31 17.58
CA VAL A 8 10.58 49.33 18.58
C VAL A 8 9.64 48.31 17.93
N LEU A 9 8.75 48.74 17.02
CA LEU A 9 7.83 47.84 16.31
C LEU A 9 8.57 46.84 15.40
N LEU A 10 9.64 47.28 14.74
CA LEU A 10 10.51 46.41 13.90
C LEU A 10 11.32 45.41 14.73
N CYS A 11 11.73 45.76 15.95
CA CYS A 11 12.41 44.81 16.85
C CYS A 11 11.47 43.71 17.38
N VAL A 12 10.21 44.03 17.66
CA VAL A 12 9.25 43.04 18.22
C VAL A 12 8.85 41.98 17.19
N ILE A 13 8.74 42.34 15.90
CA ILE A 13 8.39 41.39 14.82
C ILE A 13 9.51 40.38 14.55
N SER A 14 10.77 40.74 14.79
CA SER A 14 11.91 39.83 14.60
C SER A 14 12.05 38.79 15.71
N ILE A 15 11.50 39.04 16.90
CA ILE A 15 11.60 38.13 18.05
C ILE A 15 10.57 36.98 17.96
N THR A 16 9.46 37.17 17.26
CA THR A 16 8.43 36.12 17.12
C THR A 16 8.81 35.01 16.13
N LEU A 17 9.73 35.26 15.19
CA LEU A 17 10.22 34.24 14.25
C LEU A 17 11.29 33.29 14.84
N ALA A 18 11.99 33.70 15.90
CA ALA A 18 13.06 32.90 16.50
C ALA A 18 12.56 31.83 17.50
N ALA A 19 11.26 31.80 17.82
CA ALA A 19 10.69 30.91 18.83
C ALA A 19 10.21 29.55 18.29
N CYS A 20 10.24 29.33 16.97
CA CYS A 20 9.85 28.05 16.37
C CYS A 20 11.01 27.03 16.28
N ASP A 21 12.24 27.41 16.65
CA ASP A 21 13.43 26.55 16.49
C ASP A 21 14.06 26.14 17.84
N GLN A 22 13.27 26.08 18.90
CA GLN A 22 13.66 25.35 20.13
C GLN A 22 13.34 23.87 19.95
N GLN A 23 14.04 23.21 19.03
CA GLN A 23 14.09 21.76 18.99
C GLN A 23 14.88 21.31 20.21
N LYS A 24 14.15 21.00 21.29
CA LYS A 24 14.67 20.35 22.49
C LYS A 24 15.52 19.18 22.03
N THR A 25 16.84 19.31 22.13
CA THR A 25 17.78 18.24 21.82
C THR A 25 17.43 17.10 22.76
N VAL A 26 16.71 16.11 22.25
CA VAL A 26 16.62 14.81 22.90
C VAL A 26 18.05 14.31 22.90
N GLN A 27 18.67 14.29 24.08
CA GLN A 27 19.92 13.59 24.30
C GLN A 27 19.72 12.19 23.72
N GLN A 28 20.35 11.93 22.57
CA GLN A 28 20.36 10.62 21.98
C GLN A 28 20.98 9.70 23.04
N PRO A 29 20.24 8.69 23.56
CA PRO A 29 20.91 7.65 24.32
C PRO A 29 22.03 7.11 23.44
N GLU A 30 23.22 6.89 24.04
CA GLU A 30 24.32 6.18 23.37
C GLU A 30 23.73 5.02 22.58
N PRO A 31 24.17 4.80 21.33
CA PRO A 31 23.62 3.73 20.51
C PRO A 31 23.91 2.42 21.24
N VAL A 32 22.91 1.88 21.92
CA VAL A 32 22.92 0.51 22.38
C VAL A 32 23.01 -0.28 21.10
N GLN A 33 24.20 -0.84 20.85
CA GLN A 33 24.45 -1.75 19.73
C GLN A 33 23.62 -2.99 20.01
N VAL A 34 22.33 -2.92 19.67
CA VAL A 34 21.50 -4.12 19.53
C VAL A 34 22.14 -4.83 18.34
N THR A 35 22.97 -5.83 18.63
CA THR A 35 23.37 -6.81 17.62
C THR A 35 22.14 -7.66 17.34
N GLU A 36 21.20 -7.06 16.62
CA GLU A 36 20.07 -7.76 16.05
C GLU A 36 20.68 -8.67 14.99
N ALA A 37 20.62 -9.98 15.24
CA ALA A 37 21.01 -10.95 14.24
C ALA A 37 20.20 -10.64 12.98
N ALA A 38 20.88 -10.21 11.93
CA ALA A 38 20.23 -9.83 10.68
C ALA A 38 19.53 -11.06 10.11
N VAL A 39 18.22 -11.14 10.31
CA VAL A 39 17.38 -12.11 9.61
C VAL A 39 17.33 -11.67 8.16
N GLU A 40 17.93 -12.45 7.27
CA GLU A 40 17.83 -12.18 5.83
C GLU A 40 16.39 -12.38 5.37
N ILE A 41 15.68 -11.29 5.10
CA ILE A 41 14.36 -11.34 4.48
C ILE A 41 14.55 -11.39 2.96
N PRO A 42 14.04 -12.42 2.26
CA PRO A 42 14.15 -12.52 0.81
C PRO A 42 13.46 -11.33 0.13
N LYS A 43 14.12 -10.77 -0.88
CA LYS A 43 13.57 -9.70 -1.72
C LYS A 43 13.02 -10.30 -3.01
N TYR A 44 11.80 -9.91 -3.36
CA TYR A 44 11.15 -10.32 -4.60
C TYR A 44 10.87 -9.09 -5.45
N SER A 45 10.88 -9.26 -6.78
CA SER A 45 10.40 -8.21 -7.68
C SER A 45 8.90 -8.01 -7.47
N ALA A 46 8.40 -6.80 -7.74
CA ALA A 46 6.97 -6.53 -7.71
C ALA A 46 6.21 -7.50 -8.64
N GLN A 47 6.75 -7.73 -9.85
CA GLN A 47 6.18 -8.63 -10.85
C GLN A 47 5.90 -10.04 -10.33
N ALA A 48 6.72 -10.56 -9.41
CA ALA A 48 6.51 -11.89 -8.82
C ALA A 48 5.14 -12.03 -8.12
N PHE A 49 4.47 -10.93 -7.79
CA PHE A 49 3.15 -10.90 -7.16
C PHE A 49 2.02 -10.46 -8.12
N PHE A 50 2.33 -10.10 -9.37
CA PHE A 50 1.34 -9.64 -10.36
C PHE A 50 1.03 -10.67 -11.46
N GLU A 51 1.81 -11.74 -11.58
CA GLU A 51 1.60 -12.83 -12.55
C GLU A 51 0.59 -13.87 -12.04
N THR A 52 -0.59 -13.42 -11.59
CA THR A 52 -1.66 -14.30 -11.09
C THR A 52 -2.87 -14.26 -12.00
N THR A 53 -3.50 -15.42 -12.23
CA THR A 53 -4.80 -15.51 -12.89
C THR A 53 -5.92 -15.43 -11.87
N SER A 54 -6.86 -14.52 -12.12
CA SER A 54 -8.08 -14.35 -11.33
C SER A 54 -9.17 -15.32 -11.78
N TYR A 55 -9.92 -15.83 -10.81
CA TYR A 55 -11.09 -16.68 -11.05
C TYR A 55 -12.27 -16.16 -10.22
N GLY A 56 -13.42 -15.96 -10.88
CA GLY A 56 -14.67 -15.53 -10.25
C GLY A 56 -15.77 -16.55 -10.50
N LEU A 57 -16.54 -16.86 -9.46
CA LEU A 57 -17.78 -17.63 -9.58
C LEU A 57 -18.97 -16.69 -9.78
N VAL A 58 -20.05 -17.23 -10.34
CA VAL A 58 -21.35 -16.54 -10.32
C VAL A 58 -21.77 -16.25 -8.88
N GLY A 59 -22.57 -15.19 -8.68
CA GLY A 59 -23.09 -14.82 -7.36
C GLY A 59 -23.88 -15.96 -6.69
N SER A 60 -24.15 -15.84 -5.39
CA SER A 60 -24.75 -16.91 -4.57
C SER A 60 -26.12 -17.43 -5.06
N THR A 61 -26.86 -16.64 -5.85
CA THR A 61 -28.14 -17.03 -6.45
C THR A 61 -28.00 -17.53 -7.90
N GLY A 62 -26.79 -17.57 -8.45
CA GLY A 62 -26.50 -17.96 -9.82
C GLY A 62 -26.34 -19.47 -9.97
N HIS A 63 -26.88 -20.03 -11.06
CA HIS A 63 -26.64 -21.42 -11.44
C HIS A 63 -25.31 -21.51 -12.18
N ALA A 64 -24.26 -21.99 -11.50
CA ALA A 64 -22.91 -22.11 -12.07
C ALA A 64 -22.72 -23.37 -12.92
N PHE A 65 -23.40 -24.47 -12.56
CA PHE A 65 -23.22 -25.76 -13.22
C PHE A 65 -23.96 -25.82 -14.57
N SER A 66 -23.36 -26.50 -15.55
CA SER A 66 -24.03 -26.91 -16.76
C SER A 66 -25.21 -27.84 -16.45
N SER A 67 -26.16 -27.95 -17.38
CA SER A 67 -27.36 -28.78 -17.19
C SER A 67 -27.07 -30.26 -16.98
N ASP A 68 -25.95 -30.76 -17.51
CA ASP A 68 -25.46 -32.12 -17.32
C ASP A 68 -24.48 -32.27 -16.14
N GLY A 69 -24.18 -31.18 -15.44
CA GLY A 69 -23.29 -31.16 -14.28
C GLY A 69 -21.80 -31.36 -14.59
N LYS A 70 -21.38 -31.29 -15.86
CA LYS A 70 -20.00 -31.55 -16.28
C LYS A 70 -19.09 -30.33 -16.31
N ALA A 71 -19.64 -29.13 -16.25
CA ALA A 71 -18.86 -27.89 -16.28
C ALA A 71 -19.41 -26.82 -15.34
N LEU A 72 -18.53 -25.88 -14.98
CA LEU A 72 -18.81 -24.66 -14.23
C LEU A 72 -18.62 -23.43 -15.12
N LEU A 73 -19.60 -22.53 -15.12
CA LEU A 73 -19.45 -21.18 -15.63
C LEU A 73 -18.60 -20.34 -14.67
N ILE A 74 -17.47 -19.85 -15.16
CA ILE A 74 -16.53 -19.01 -14.41
C ILE A 74 -16.20 -17.73 -15.18
N SER A 75 -15.68 -16.72 -14.47
CA SER A 75 -15.02 -15.55 -15.07
C SER A 75 -13.52 -15.63 -14.82
N SER A 76 -12.67 -15.35 -15.82
CA SER A 76 -11.22 -15.34 -15.66
C SER A 76 -10.55 -14.34 -16.59
N ASP A 77 -9.41 -13.80 -16.14
CA ASP A 77 -8.52 -12.88 -16.85
C ASP A 77 -7.31 -13.56 -17.51
N SER A 78 -7.35 -14.89 -17.70
CA SER A 78 -6.25 -15.69 -18.27
C SER A 78 -5.70 -15.20 -19.62
N THR A 79 -6.51 -14.47 -20.39
CA THR A 79 -6.11 -13.85 -21.67
C THR A 79 -5.69 -12.38 -21.55
N GLY A 80 -5.55 -11.85 -20.33
CA GLY A 80 -5.28 -10.44 -20.03
C GLY A 80 -6.52 -9.54 -19.91
N VAL A 81 -7.71 -10.07 -20.20
CA VAL A 81 -9.01 -9.42 -20.00
C VAL A 81 -10.03 -10.43 -19.48
N PHE A 82 -10.97 -9.98 -18.65
CA PHE A 82 -12.00 -10.87 -18.11
C PHE A 82 -12.97 -11.38 -19.18
N ASN A 83 -13.13 -12.69 -19.25
CA ASN A 83 -14.08 -13.41 -20.10
C ASN A 83 -14.82 -14.48 -19.31
N ALA A 84 -15.92 -14.98 -19.89
CA ALA A 84 -16.63 -16.15 -19.39
C ALA A 84 -16.04 -17.43 -19.98
N TRP A 85 -15.85 -18.44 -19.12
CA TRP A 85 -15.27 -19.73 -19.50
C TRP A 85 -16.08 -20.91 -18.93
N SER A 86 -15.87 -22.09 -19.52
CA SER A 86 -16.50 -23.35 -19.09
C SER A 86 -15.44 -24.26 -18.49
N LEU A 87 -15.30 -24.24 -17.17
CA LEU A 87 -14.34 -25.08 -16.46
C LEU A 87 -14.88 -26.51 -16.26
N PRO A 88 -14.21 -27.56 -16.77
CA PRO A 88 -14.62 -28.94 -16.51
C PRO A 88 -14.58 -29.28 -15.01
N VAL A 89 -15.58 -30.01 -14.50
CA VAL A 89 -15.65 -30.38 -13.07
C VAL A 89 -14.61 -31.43 -12.66
N ASP A 90 -14.09 -32.19 -13.61
CA ASP A 90 -12.96 -33.10 -13.46
C ASP A 90 -11.59 -32.38 -13.51
N GLY A 91 -11.59 -31.07 -13.74
CA GLY A 91 -10.41 -30.22 -13.80
C GLY A 91 -9.82 -30.11 -15.21
N GLY A 92 -8.74 -29.35 -15.34
CA GLY A 92 -8.13 -29.00 -16.62
C GLY A 92 -8.35 -27.53 -16.98
N ASP A 93 -8.00 -27.19 -18.22
CA ASP A 93 -8.11 -25.82 -18.71
C ASP A 93 -9.57 -25.46 -19.07
N PRO A 94 -10.02 -24.21 -18.78
CA PRO A 94 -11.33 -23.70 -19.18
C PRO A 94 -11.53 -23.44 -20.68
#